data_AF-A0A1W2ECY9-F1
#
_entry.id   AF-A0A1W2ECY9-F1
#
_cell.length_a   1.000
_cell.length_b   1.000
_cell.length_c   1.000
_cell.angle_alpha   90.00
_cell.angle_beta   90.00
_cell.angle_gamma   90.00
#
_symmetry.space_group_name_H-M   'P 1'
#
loop_
_entity.id
_entity.type
_entity.pdbx_description
1 polymer ?
#
loop_
_entity_poly.entity_id
_entity_poly.type
_entity_poly.pdbx_seq_one_letter_code
_entity_poly.pdbx_strand_id
1 'polypeptide(L)'
;MKSKPKNNKPVAETELVSVRRQWNSWEIAQVYVSEVTNPLWDLVSGGVKETSPEAFIYGYIWCDAIVSGSVAHSCLHGTAPHSIKICILRKDNPPRIYNHFLTLVGPKPTFWQR
;
A
#
# COMPACT_ATOMS: atom_id res chain seq x y z
N MET A 1 -33.44 -8.38 -13.43
CA MET A 1 -32.50 -9.49 -13.10
C MET A 1 -31.49 -8.97 -12.09
N LYS A 2 -31.56 -9.40 -10.83
CA LYS A 2 -30.57 -9.00 -9.81
C LYS A 2 -29.33 -9.87 -10.00
N SER A 3 -28.23 -9.27 -10.42
CA SER A 3 -26.94 -9.96 -10.56
C SER A 3 -26.52 -10.54 -9.21
N LYS A 4 -26.14 -11.81 -9.20
CA LYS A 4 -25.61 -12.50 -8.01
C LYS A 4 -24.39 -11.72 -7.49
N PRO A 5 -24.21 -11.58 -6.15
CA PRO A 5 -23.01 -10.98 -5.60
C PRO A 5 -21.79 -11.81 -6.04
N LYS A 6 -20.81 -11.14 -6.65
CA LYS A 6 -19.52 -11.74 -7.04
C LYS A 6 -18.83 -12.24 -5.76
N ASN A 7 -18.37 -13.49 -5.78
CA ASN A 7 -17.67 -14.19 -4.69
C ASN A 7 -16.92 -13.25 -3.73
N ASN A 8 -17.51 -13.01 -2.56
CA ASN A 8 -16.93 -12.19 -1.50
C ASN A 8 -16.02 -13.04 -0.60
N LYS A 9 -15.04 -13.74 -1.21
CA LYS A 9 -14.06 -14.49 -0.42
C LYS A 9 -13.18 -13.47 0.33
N PRO A 10 -13.03 -13.59 1.67
CA PRO A 10 -12.15 -12.69 2.41
C PRO A 10 -10.73 -12.77 1.85
N VAL A 11 -10.06 -11.63 1.78
CA VAL A 11 -8.63 -11.58 1.43
C VAL A 11 -7.87 -12.33 2.50
N ALA A 12 -7.07 -13.32 2.10
CA ALA A 12 -6.25 -14.04 3.07
C ALA A 12 -4.97 -13.25 3.38
N GLU A 13 -4.50 -13.40 4.61
CA GLU A 13 -3.28 -12.76 5.11
C GLU A 13 -2.04 -13.08 4.25
N THR A 14 -1.98 -14.31 3.70
CA THR A 14 -0.89 -14.79 2.85
C THR A 14 -1.05 -14.44 1.36
N GLU A 15 -2.05 -13.64 1.00
CA GLU A 15 -2.15 -13.13 -0.37
C GLU A 15 -1.14 -12.02 -0.60
N LEU A 16 -0.66 -11.89 -1.84
CA LEU A 16 0.30 -10.85 -2.19
C LEU A 16 -0.40 -9.53 -2.54
N VAL A 17 0.19 -8.44 -2.09
CA VAL A 17 -0.14 -7.07 -2.49
C VAL A 17 1.07 -6.42 -3.14
N SER A 18 0.84 -5.76 -4.27
CA SER A 18 1.85 -4.97 -4.96
C SER A 18 1.92 -3.58 -4.35
N VAL A 19 3.11 -3.15 -3.95
CA VAL A 19 3.36 -1.88 -3.29
C VAL A 19 4.47 -1.10 -3.98
N ARG A 20 4.43 0.23 -3.86
CA ARG A 20 5.46 1.14 -4.38
C ARG A 20 6.03 2.00 -3.25
N ARG A 21 7.21 2.59 -3.46
CA ARG A 21 7.75 3.59 -2.52
C ARG A 21 6.84 4.82 -2.39
N GLN A 22 6.31 5.24 -3.53
CA GLN A 22 5.46 6.40 -3.74
C GLN A 22 4.65 6.20 -5.03
N TRP A 23 3.61 7.00 -5.23
CA TRP A 23 2.60 6.81 -6.28
C TRP A 23 3.16 6.75 -7.72
N ASN A 24 4.27 7.42 -7.99
CA ASN A 24 4.93 7.49 -9.30
C ASN A 24 6.26 6.73 -9.37
N SER A 25 6.67 6.03 -8.31
CA SER A 25 7.89 5.23 -8.39
C SER A 25 7.71 4.11 -9.41
N TRP A 26 8.74 3.81 -10.21
CA TRP A 26 8.70 2.75 -11.20
C TRP A 26 8.84 1.36 -10.57
N GLU A 27 9.52 1.27 -9.43
CA GLU A 27 9.74 0.03 -8.68
C GLU A 27 8.43 -0.48 -8.05
N ILE A 28 8.27 -1.80 -8.08
CA ILE A 28 7.15 -2.51 -7.47
C ILE A 28 7.75 -3.65 -6.65
N ALA A 29 7.30 -3.78 -5.41
CA ALA A 29 7.56 -4.94 -4.57
C ALA A 29 6.25 -5.68 -4.28
N GLN A 30 6.38 -6.96 -3.95
CA GLN A 30 5.30 -7.76 -3.42
C GLN A 30 5.59 -8.14 -1.97
N VAL A 31 4.58 -7.98 -1.13
CA VAL A 31 4.55 -8.38 0.28
C VAL A 31 3.26 -9.15 0.54
N TYR A 32 3.20 -9.87 1.66
CA TYR A 32 1.93 -10.42 2.11
C TYR A 32 1.00 -9.31 2.64
N VAL A 33 -0.31 -9.50 2.52
CA VAL A 33 -1.30 -8.56 3.07
C VAL A 33 -1.09 -8.32 4.56
N SER A 34 -0.73 -9.38 5.31
CA SER A 34 -0.44 -9.30 6.75
C SER A 34 0.74 -8.40 7.13
N GLU A 35 1.67 -8.18 6.20
CA GLU A 35 2.87 -7.38 6.45
C GLU A 35 2.59 -5.87 6.34
N VAL A 36 1.46 -5.50 5.73
CA VAL A 36 1.05 -4.10 5.61
C VAL A 36 0.38 -3.66 6.91
N THR A 37 1.09 -2.81 7.64
CA THR A 37 0.65 -2.25 8.91
C THR A 37 0.16 -0.81 8.75
N ASN A 38 -0.75 -0.39 9.64
CA ASN A 38 -1.28 0.97 9.73
C ASN A 38 -1.68 1.59 8.37
N PRO A 39 -2.60 0.97 7.62
CA PRO A 39 -3.07 1.54 6.38
C PRO A 39 -3.82 2.85 6.64
N LEU A 40 -3.56 3.86 5.82
CA LEU A 40 -4.17 5.20 5.95
C LEU A 40 -4.28 5.88 4.58
N TRP A 41 -5.15 6.88 4.50
CA TRP A 41 -5.07 7.87 3.43
C TRP A 41 -3.97 8.88 3.75
N ASP A 42 -3.12 9.18 2.77
CA ASP A 42 -2.11 10.24 2.90
C ASP A 42 -1.79 10.87 1.54
N LEU A 43 -1.22 12.06 1.58
CA LEU A 43 -0.65 12.78 0.44
C LEU A 43 0.88 12.65 0.39
N VAL A 44 1.54 12.35 1.50
CA VAL A 44 2.99 12.46 1.59
C VAL A 44 3.63 11.07 1.63
N SER A 45 4.55 10.80 0.70
CA SER A 45 5.33 9.57 0.71
C SER A 45 6.29 9.50 1.91
N GLY A 46 6.86 8.32 2.18
CA GLY A 46 7.96 8.26 3.14
C GLY A 46 9.29 8.70 2.50
N GLY A 47 10.35 8.80 3.29
CA GLY A 47 11.69 9.09 2.77
C GLY A 47 11.80 10.53 2.30
N VAL A 48 11.80 10.76 0.98
CA VAL A 48 11.90 12.10 0.36
C VAL A 48 10.68 12.98 0.62
N LYS A 49 9.60 12.44 1.22
CA LYS A 49 8.38 13.15 1.57
C LYS A 49 7.75 13.87 0.37
N GLU A 50 7.65 13.15 -0.74
CA GLU A 50 7.02 13.68 -1.96
C GLU A 50 5.50 13.80 -1.75
N THR A 51 4.96 14.97 -2.05
CA THR A 51 3.51 15.21 -2.05
C THR A 51 2.89 14.70 -3.34
N SER A 52 1.92 13.80 -3.23
CA SER A 52 1.18 13.26 -4.36
C SER A 52 0.06 14.21 -4.82
N PRO A 53 -0.34 14.15 -6.10
CA PRO A 53 -1.37 15.05 -6.66
C PRO A 53 -2.77 14.83 -6.05
N GLU A 54 -2.98 13.67 -5.45
CA GLU A 54 -4.17 13.29 -4.72
C GLU A 54 -3.79 12.30 -3.62
N ALA A 55 -4.72 12.00 -2.72
CA ALA A 55 -4.45 11.03 -1.67
C ALA A 55 -4.47 9.60 -2.18
N PHE A 56 -3.51 8.83 -1.70
CA PHE A 56 -3.38 7.40 -1.95
C PHE A 56 -3.47 6.64 -0.64
N ILE A 57 -3.70 5.33 -0.75
CA ILE A 57 -3.61 4.45 0.39
C ILE A 57 -2.12 4.21 0.63
N TYR A 58 -1.66 4.62 1.80
CA TYR A 58 -0.35 4.29 2.30
C TYR A 58 -0.47 3.25 3.41
N GLY A 59 0.65 2.60 3.71
CA GLY A 59 0.83 1.72 4.86
C GLY A 59 2.32 1.59 5.14
N TYR A 60 2.68 0.68 6.04
CA TYR A 60 4.06 0.45 6.44
C TYR A 60 4.40 -1.03 6.39
N ILE A 61 5.59 -1.36 5.89
CA ILE A 61 6.14 -2.72 5.89
C ILE A 61 7.54 -2.70 6.52
N TRP A 62 8.03 -3.84 6.99
CA TRP A 62 9.45 -4.00 7.26
C TRP A 62 10.22 -4.31 5.97
N CYS A 63 11.47 -3.88 5.86
CA CYS A 63 12.25 -4.04 4.62
C CYS A 63 12.53 -5.50 4.24
N ASP A 64 12.58 -6.39 5.23
CA ASP A 64 12.76 -7.84 5.11
C ASP A 64 11.45 -8.60 4.81
N ALA A 65 10.29 -7.93 4.86
CA ALA A 65 9.00 -8.51 4.47
C ALA A 65 8.80 -8.61 2.95
N ILE A 66 9.72 -8.06 2.15
CA ILE A 66 9.66 -8.09 0.69
C ILE A 66 9.86 -9.52 0.18
N VAL A 67 8.81 -10.07 -0.44
CA VAL A 67 8.81 -11.41 -1.04
C VAL A 67 9.46 -11.38 -2.44
N SER A 68 9.18 -10.33 -3.22
CA SER A 68 9.74 -10.15 -4.56
C SER A 68 9.78 -8.67 -4.97
N GLY A 69 10.63 -8.35 -5.95
CA GLY A 69 10.80 -6.98 -6.44
C GLY A 69 11.64 -6.12 -5.50
N SER A 70 11.47 -4.80 -5.58
CA SER A 70 12.20 -3.84 -4.75
C SER A 70 11.35 -2.61 -4.43
N VAL A 71 11.73 -1.96 -3.34
CA VAL A 71 11.29 -0.60 -2.99
C VAL A 71 12.56 0.17 -2.66
N ALA A 72 12.82 1.30 -3.33
CA ALA A 72 13.95 2.15 -2.98
C ALA A 72 13.94 2.50 -1.48
N HIS A 73 14.93 1.96 -0.78
CA HIS A 73 15.28 2.31 0.58
C HIS A 73 16.79 2.12 0.74
N SER A 74 17.41 3.00 1.51
CA SER A 74 18.78 2.81 1.97
C SER A 74 18.73 2.38 3.43
N CYS A 75 19.20 1.17 3.71
CA CYS A 75 19.52 0.74 5.08
C CYS A 75 20.62 1.63 5.72
N LEU A 76 21.21 2.56 4.97
CA LEU A 76 22.19 3.53 5.45
C LEU A 76 21.62 4.47 6.54
N HIS A 77 20.30 4.59 6.66
CA HIS A 77 19.65 5.50 7.62
C HIS A 77 19.22 4.84 8.94
N GLY A 78 19.60 3.58 9.21
CA GLY A 78 19.32 2.91 10.49
C GLY A 78 19.62 1.41 10.49
N THR A 79 19.61 0.78 11.66
CA THR A 79 19.73 -0.68 11.77
C THR A 79 18.52 -1.36 11.14
N ALA A 80 18.75 -2.33 10.25
CA ALA A 80 17.70 -3.20 9.72
C ALA A 80 17.16 -4.15 10.82
N PRO A 81 15.91 -4.62 10.70
CA PRO A 81 14.91 -4.20 9.71
C PRO A 81 14.33 -2.82 10.06
N HIS A 82 13.94 -2.05 9.05
CA HIS A 82 13.35 -0.72 9.26
C HIS A 82 12.00 -0.60 8.55
N SER A 83 11.11 0.21 9.14
CA SER A 83 9.78 0.46 8.60
C SER A 83 9.85 1.35 7.35
N ILE A 84 9.24 0.89 6.26
CA ILE A 84 9.14 1.60 5.00
C ILE A 84 7.67 1.97 4.78
N LYS A 85 7.40 3.26 4.67
CA LYS A 85 6.09 3.74 4.20
C LYS A 85 5.93 3.41 2.71
N ILE A 86 4.89 2.67 2.37
CA ILE A 86 4.59 2.23 1.00
C ILE A 86 3.25 2.77 0.52
N CYS A 87 3.09 2.87 -0.79
CA CYS A 87 1.90 3.31 -1.48
C CYS A 87 1.24 2.11 -2.19
N ILE A 88 -0.06 1.93 -1.98
CA ILE A 88 -0.88 0.86 -2.57
C ILE A 88 -1.76 1.49 -3.63
N LEU A 89 -1.50 1.16 -4.90
CA LEU A 89 -2.26 1.69 -6.02
C LEU A 89 -3.28 0.69 -6.55
N ARG A 90 -4.44 1.21 -6.94
CA ARG A 90 -5.52 0.43 -7.56
C ARG A 90 -5.06 -0.27 -8.84
N LYS A 91 -4.20 0.37 -9.65
CA LYS A 91 -3.75 -0.16 -10.95
C LYS A 91 -2.80 -1.36 -10.84
N ASP A 92 -2.11 -1.49 -9.71
CA ASP A 92 -1.09 -2.54 -9.49
C ASP A 92 -1.66 -3.76 -8.77
N ASN A 93 -2.93 -3.71 -8.34
CA ASN A 93 -3.55 -4.69 -7.47
C ASN A 93 -4.90 -5.16 -8.01
N PRO A 94 -5.24 -6.46 -7.86
CA PRO A 94 -6.58 -6.94 -8.15
C PRO A 94 -7.63 -6.16 -7.34
N PRO A 95 -8.83 -5.91 -7.90
CA PRO A 95 -9.88 -5.15 -7.21
C PRO A 95 -10.20 -5.68 -5.80
N ARG A 96 -10.14 -6.99 -5.59
CA ARG A 96 -10.39 -7.61 -4.27
C ARG A 96 -9.38 -7.15 -3.21
N ILE A 97 -8.08 -7.16 -3.55
CA ILE A 97 -6.99 -6.77 -2.64
C ILE A 97 -7.07 -5.27 -2.36
N TYR A 98 -7.23 -4.44 -3.41
CA TYR A 98 -7.34 -3.00 -3.22
C TYR A 98 -8.56 -2.62 -2.38
N ASN A 99 -9.70 -3.28 -2.59
CA ASN A 99 -10.91 -3.04 -1.81
C ASN A 99 -10.78 -3.46 -0.35
N HIS A 100 -9.97 -4.48 -0.04
CA HIS A 100 -9.67 -4.83 1.36
C HIS A 100 -9.03 -3.65 2.09
N PHE A 101 -7.97 -3.05 1.53
CA PHE A 101 -7.36 -1.86 2.12
C PHE A 101 -8.30 -0.66 2.14
N LEU A 102 -9.12 -0.47 1.10
CA LEU A 102 -10.14 0.57 1.07
C LEU A 102 -11.14 0.45 2.22
N THR A 103 -11.54 -0.78 2.57
CA THR A 103 -12.40 -1.04 3.74
C THR A 103 -11.70 -0.68 5.05
N LEU A 104 -10.39 -0.92 5.17
CA LEU A 104 -9.62 -0.58 6.38
C LEU A 104 -9.46 0.93 6.56
N VAL A 105 -9.17 1.67 5.48
CA VAL A 105 -8.92 3.12 5.55
C VAL A 105 -10.20 3.97 5.49
N GLY A 106 -11.32 3.36 5.10
CA GLY A 106 -12.58 4.06 4.92
C GLY A 106 -12.62 4.97 3.69
N PRO A 107 -13.62 5.88 3.60
CA PRO A 107 -13.82 6.72 2.43
C PRO A 107 -12.62 7.65 2.20
N LYS A 108 -12.28 7.85 0.91
CA LYS A 108 -11.23 8.80 0.53
C LYS A 108 -11.62 10.22 0.98
N PRO A 109 -10.74 10.94 1.70
CA PRO A 109 -10.99 12.31 2.09
C PRO A 109 -11.17 13.19 0.86
N THR A 110 -12.27 13.94 0.85
CA THR A 110 -12.63 14.91 -0.19
C THR A 110 -12.02 16.29 0.05
N PHE A 111 -11.59 16.56 1.29
CA PHE A 111 -10.91 17.78 1.69
C PHE A 111 -9.64 17.42 2.46
N TRP A 112 -8.51 17.88 1.94
CA TRP A 112 -7.22 17.81 2.61
C TRP A 112 -6.94 19.20 3.16
N GLN A 113 -7.08 19.38 4.48
CA GLN A 113 -6.55 20.57 5.12
C GLN A 113 -5.03 20.51 4.98
N ARG A 114 -4.49 21.45 4.19
CA ARG A 114 -3.04 21.65 4.04
C ARG A 114 -2.46 22.24 5.31
#